data_AF-F2C6P4-F1
#
_entry.id   AF-F2C6P4-F1
#
_cell.length_a   1.000
_cell.length_b   1.000
_cell.length_c   1.000
_cell.angle_alpha   90.00
_cell.angle_beta   90.00
_cell.angle_gamma   90.00
#
_symmetry.space_group_name_H-M   'P 1'
#
loop_
_entity.id
_entity.type
_entity.pdbx_description
1 polymer ?
#
loop_
_entity_poly.entity_id
_entity_poly.type
_entity_poly.pdbx_seq_one_letter_code
_entity_poly.pdbx_strand_id
1 'polypeptide(L)'
;MKKQNWLLGIVIAGLLLFFVVSLHGCDFGCETIPKNRTREQYDFEGTFEPMFKFLEQEKKDFTEIETYSPSLTIIDSNGEMTTYDIFLKLQAGSGKGTYTISKGKYKKDAQEVGVTYTDGKLQYEGELEPLFDEEIFNLLIDRNYFEALEVKETFKSAETELSDIIYKAENQSVLYKKIVEKYNLPSDTKLSVSLSHAYYNRYDVLLNFESKQKVIQISTAIYLVKRK
;
A
#
# COMPACT_ATOMS: atom_id res chain seq x y z
N MET A 1 -19.72 -6.35 68.63
CA MET A 1 -18.41 -6.36 67.94
C MET A 1 -18.30 -7.30 66.73
N LYS A 2 -19.23 -8.24 66.45
CA LYS A 2 -19.11 -9.15 65.29
C LYS A 2 -19.57 -8.58 63.93
N LYS A 3 -20.50 -7.62 63.89
CA LYS A 3 -21.02 -7.03 62.63
C LYS A 3 -20.07 -6.03 61.96
N GLN A 4 -19.22 -5.34 62.73
CA GLN A 4 -18.32 -4.29 62.21
C GLN A 4 -17.10 -4.87 61.48
N ASN A 5 -16.58 -6.02 61.93
CA ASN A 5 -15.45 -6.70 61.27
C ASN A 5 -15.81 -7.32 59.92
N TRP A 6 -17.09 -7.69 59.72
CA TRP A 6 -17.55 -8.23 58.43
C TRP A 6 -17.61 -7.12 57.37
N LEU A 7 -18.12 -5.93 57.72
CA LEU A 7 -18.13 -4.77 56.83
C LEU A 7 -16.71 -4.32 56.44
N LEU A 8 -15.75 -4.32 57.38
CA LEU A 8 -14.35 -4.03 57.08
C LEU A 8 -13.73 -5.07 56.13
N GLY A 9 -14.05 -6.36 56.30
CA GLY A 9 -13.56 -7.43 55.42
C GLY A 9 -14.05 -7.29 53.97
N ILE A 10 -15.30 -6.85 53.78
CA ILE A 10 -15.87 -6.61 52.44
C ILE A 10 -15.20 -5.40 51.77
N VAL A 11 -14.94 -4.32 52.51
CA VAL A 11 -14.29 -3.12 51.95
C VAL A 11 -12.85 -3.42 51.53
N ILE A 12 -12.10 -4.18 52.34
CA ILE A 12 -10.72 -4.57 52.01
C ILE A 12 -10.67 -5.54 50.82
N ALA A 13 -11.59 -6.51 50.75
CA ALA A 13 -11.70 -7.41 49.61
C ALA A 13 -12.12 -6.68 48.32
N GLY A 14 -13.02 -5.71 48.39
CA GLY A 14 -13.43 -4.87 47.27
C GLY A 14 -12.32 -3.95 46.76
N LEU A 15 -11.50 -3.38 47.65
CA LEU A 15 -10.34 -2.57 47.28
C LEU A 15 -9.23 -3.39 46.62
N LEU A 16 -8.99 -4.62 47.10
CA LEU A 16 -8.04 -5.55 46.47
C LEU A 16 -8.53 -6.01 45.09
N LEU A 17 -9.83 -6.24 44.91
CA LEU A 17 -10.39 -6.57 43.60
C LEU A 17 -10.25 -5.40 42.59
N PHE A 18 -10.48 -4.16 43.05
CA PHE A 18 -10.23 -2.96 42.23
C PHE A 18 -8.76 -2.80 41.86
N PHE A 19 -7.82 -3.12 42.75
CA PHE A 19 -6.38 -3.11 42.45
C PHE A 19 -5.95 -4.23 41.49
N VAL A 20 -6.53 -5.43 41.58
CA VAL A 20 -6.22 -6.54 40.66
C VAL A 20 -6.78 -6.27 39.26
N VAL A 21 -7.95 -5.63 39.15
CA VAL A 21 -8.49 -5.18 37.85
C VAL A 21 -7.67 -3.99 37.28
N SER A 22 -7.10 -3.14 38.13
CA SER A 22 -6.23 -2.03 37.70
C SER A 22 -4.81 -2.47 37.31
N LEU A 23 -4.35 -3.62 37.82
CA LEU A 23 -3.07 -4.26 37.43
C LEU A 23 -3.17 -5.11 36.15
N HIS A 24 -4.39 -5.32 35.65
CA HIS A 24 -4.68 -5.73 34.26
C HIS A 24 -5.11 -4.52 33.42
N GLY A 25 -4.48 -3.36 33.68
CA GLY A 25 -4.67 -2.16 32.89
C GLY A 25 -4.35 -2.42 31.42
N CYS A 26 -5.37 -2.21 30.57
CA CYS A 26 -5.40 -2.35 29.11
C CYS A 26 -5.64 -3.76 28.55
N ASP A 27 -6.88 -4.26 28.66
CA ASP A 27 -7.37 -5.37 27.81
C ASP A 27 -8.72 -5.06 27.12
N PHE A 28 -8.98 -3.78 26.83
CA PHE A 28 -10.03 -3.34 25.91
C PHE A 28 -9.37 -2.51 24.79
N GLY A 29 -8.91 -3.20 23.75
CA GLY A 29 -8.49 -2.58 22.49
C GLY A 29 -7.03 -2.14 22.38
N CYS A 30 -6.09 -2.81 23.06
CA CYS A 30 -4.67 -2.57 22.80
C CYS A 30 -4.30 -3.18 21.44
N GLU A 31 -4.25 -2.35 20.40
CA GLU A 31 -3.68 -2.75 19.12
C GLU A 31 -2.26 -3.29 19.33
N THR A 32 -2.03 -4.53 18.90
CA THR A 32 -0.73 -5.19 19.03
C THR A 32 0.23 -4.61 18.02
N ILE A 33 1.10 -3.71 18.47
CA ILE A 33 2.15 -3.11 17.66
C ILE A 33 3.09 -4.23 17.17
N PRO A 34 3.36 -4.35 15.86
CA PRO A 34 4.32 -5.31 15.35
C PRO A 34 5.70 -5.13 16.00
N LYS A 35 6.39 -6.25 16.30
CA LYS A 35 7.67 -6.24 17.04
C LYS A 35 8.82 -5.53 16.32
N ASN A 36 8.67 -5.27 15.02
CA ASN A 36 9.68 -4.72 14.12
C ASN A 36 9.58 -3.19 13.92
N ARG A 37 8.74 -2.49 14.71
CA ARG A 37 8.56 -1.04 14.62
C ARG A 37 8.25 -0.39 15.97
N THR A 38 8.47 0.92 16.08
CA THR A 38 8.12 1.71 17.27
C THR A 38 6.63 2.04 17.26
N ARG A 39 6.10 2.52 18.41
CA ARG A 39 4.72 3.04 18.48
C ARG A 39 4.49 4.19 17.48
N GLU A 40 5.45 5.10 17.39
CA GLU A 40 5.37 6.25 16.48
C GLU A 40 5.32 5.81 15.02
N GLN A 41 6.14 4.85 14.62
CA GLN A 41 6.11 4.29 13.27
C GLN A 41 4.79 3.57 12.97
N TYR A 42 4.26 2.85 13.95
CA TYR A 42 2.96 2.18 13.83
C TYR A 42 1.80 3.18 13.68
N ASP A 43 1.75 4.21 14.53
CA ASP A 43 0.73 5.26 14.43
C ASP A 43 0.86 6.04 13.10
N PHE A 44 2.10 6.26 12.62
CA PHE A 44 2.36 6.89 11.33
C PHE A 44 1.89 6.03 10.16
N GLU A 45 2.17 4.73 10.16
CA GLU A 45 1.73 3.78 9.15
C GLU A 45 0.20 3.71 9.06
N GLY A 46 -0.50 3.96 10.17
CA GLY A 46 -1.96 4.11 10.20
C GLY A 46 -2.51 5.20 9.29
N THR A 47 -1.69 6.18 8.86
CA THR A 47 -2.09 7.17 7.83
C THR A 47 -2.39 6.54 6.47
N PHE A 48 -1.88 5.34 6.20
CA PHE A 48 -2.05 4.60 4.95
C PHE A 48 -3.19 3.58 5.00
N GLU A 49 -3.97 3.55 6.09
CA GLU A 49 -5.07 2.61 6.29
C GLU A 49 -6.06 2.52 5.11
N PRO A 50 -6.51 3.63 4.49
CA PRO A 50 -7.41 3.54 3.33
C PRO A 50 -6.79 2.80 2.15
N MET A 51 -5.48 2.97 1.94
CA MET A 51 -4.76 2.28 0.87
C MET A 51 -4.59 0.79 1.16
N PHE A 52 -4.29 0.40 2.41
CA PHE A 52 -4.20 -1.02 2.77
C PHE A 52 -5.52 -1.74 2.50
N LYS A 53 -6.63 -1.16 2.94
CA LYS A 53 -7.98 -1.69 2.67
C LYS A 53 -8.30 -1.82 1.20
N PHE A 54 -7.75 -0.96 0.35
CA PHE A 54 -7.92 -1.07 -1.09
C PHE A 54 -7.01 -2.16 -1.69
N LEU A 55 -5.74 -2.22 -1.28
CA LEU A 55 -4.75 -3.16 -1.81
C LEU A 55 -5.05 -4.61 -1.44
N GLU A 56 -5.63 -4.88 -0.27
CA GLU A 56 -5.96 -6.24 0.19
C GLU A 56 -7.22 -6.84 -0.46
N GLN A 57 -7.99 -6.04 -1.20
CA GLN A 57 -9.18 -6.52 -1.89
C GLN A 57 -8.82 -7.46 -3.05
N GLU A 58 -9.28 -8.72 -2.97
CA GLU A 58 -9.20 -9.68 -4.08
C GLU A 58 -9.93 -9.18 -5.33
N LYS A 59 -11.08 -8.52 -5.13
CA LYS A 59 -11.84 -7.84 -6.17
C LYS A 59 -11.90 -6.35 -5.84
N LYS A 60 -11.25 -5.53 -6.67
CA LYS A 60 -11.19 -4.08 -6.46
C LYS A 60 -12.57 -3.42 -6.52
N ASP A 61 -12.90 -2.71 -5.45
CA ASP A 61 -14.02 -1.80 -5.41
C ASP A 61 -13.55 -0.38 -5.69
N PHE A 62 -13.89 0.11 -6.87
CA PHE A 62 -13.53 1.45 -7.33
C PHE A 62 -14.59 2.51 -6.98
N THR A 63 -15.62 2.17 -6.19
CA THR A 63 -16.73 3.08 -5.86
C THR A 63 -16.25 4.34 -5.14
N GLU A 64 -15.27 4.21 -4.24
CA GLU A 64 -14.68 5.33 -3.50
C GLU A 64 -13.40 5.90 -4.14
N ILE A 65 -13.07 5.50 -5.37
CA ILE A 65 -11.87 5.92 -6.10
C ILE A 65 -12.28 6.89 -7.21
N GLU A 66 -11.64 8.07 -7.27
CA GLU A 66 -11.83 9.06 -8.33
C GLU A 66 -10.85 8.83 -9.49
N THR A 67 -9.60 8.51 -9.17
CA THR A 67 -8.57 8.24 -10.18
C THR A 67 -7.72 7.06 -9.74
N TYR A 68 -7.48 6.14 -10.68
CA TYR A 68 -6.61 4.99 -10.50
C TYR A 68 -5.57 4.96 -11.62
N SER A 69 -4.28 4.96 -11.26
CA SER A 69 -3.21 4.99 -12.23
C SER A 69 -2.06 4.06 -11.85
N PRO A 70 -2.16 2.76 -12.21
CA PRO A 70 -1.06 1.82 -12.07
C PRO A 70 -0.06 2.00 -13.22
N SER A 71 1.21 1.77 -12.92
CA SER A 71 2.32 1.86 -13.84
C SER A 71 3.29 0.70 -13.64
N LEU A 72 3.82 0.18 -14.74
CA LEU A 72 4.94 -0.74 -14.79
C LEU A 72 6.05 -0.11 -15.62
N THR A 73 7.19 0.14 -14.99
CA THR A 73 8.39 0.63 -15.67
C THR A 73 9.50 -0.40 -15.61
N ILE A 74 10.08 -0.71 -16.77
CA ILE A 74 11.21 -1.61 -16.94
C ILE A 74 12.40 -0.79 -17.40
N ILE A 75 13.52 -0.88 -16.69
CA ILE A 75 14.78 -0.24 -17.05
C ILE A 75 15.81 -1.34 -17.25
N ASP A 76 16.42 -1.38 -18.44
CA ASP A 76 17.47 -2.35 -18.75
C ASP A 76 18.86 -1.86 -18.30
N SER A 77 19.89 -2.67 -18.57
CA SER A 77 21.27 -2.36 -18.18
C SER A 77 21.86 -1.15 -18.90
N ASN A 78 21.28 -0.74 -20.03
CA ASN A 78 21.68 0.43 -20.80
C ASN A 78 20.95 1.69 -20.32
N GLY A 79 20.04 1.57 -19.36
CA GLY A 79 19.18 2.65 -18.90
C GLY A 79 18.04 2.96 -19.85
N GLU A 80 17.76 2.08 -20.82
CA GLU A 80 16.57 2.21 -21.66
C GLU A 80 15.33 1.86 -20.84
N MET A 81 14.36 2.76 -20.90
CA MET A 81 13.13 2.66 -20.13
C MET A 81 11.98 2.27 -21.06
N THR A 82 11.18 1.30 -20.65
CA THR A 82 9.85 1.05 -21.21
C THR A 82 8.84 1.17 -20.09
N THR A 83 7.85 2.04 -20.26
CA THR A 83 6.78 2.26 -19.28
C THR A 83 5.43 1.93 -19.89
N TYR A 84 4.64 1.20 -19.13
CA TYR A 84 3.25 0.88 -19.37
C TYR A 84 2.44 1.63 -18.31
N ASP A 85 1.54 2.50 -18.72
CA ASP A 85 0.75 3.34 -17.83
C ASP A 85 -0.74 3.13 -18.12
N ILE A 86 -1.55 2.88 -17.09
CA ILE A 86 -2.99 3.06 -17.16
C ILE A 86 -3.33 4.35 -16.41
N PHE A 87 -4.21 5.16 -16.98
CA PHE A 87 -4.89 6.23 -16.26
C PHE A 87 -6.39 6.01 -16.38
N LEU A 88 -7.08 5.89 -15.26
CA LEU A 88 -8.54 5.79 -15.22
C LEU A 88 -9.12 6.92 -14.39
N LYS A 89 -10.07 7.63 -14.98
CA LYS A 89 -11.01 8.49 -14.25
C LYS A 89 -12.29 7.71 -14.00
N LEU A 90 -12.64 7.57 -12.73
CA LEU A 90 -13.71 6.70 -12.26
C LEU A 90 -14.88 7.52 -11.71
N GLN A 91 -16.08 6.99 -11.89
CA GLN A 91 -17.33 7.49 -11.34
C GLN A 91 -18.21 6.30 -10.97
N ALA A 92 -18.49 6.13 -9.67
CA ALA A 92 -19.29 5.03 -9.15
C ALA A 92 -18.78 3.63 -9.59
N GLY A 93 -17.46 3.41 -9.53
CA GLY A 93 -16.83 2.11 -9.78
C GLY A 93 -16.58 1.76 -11.25
N SER A 94 -17.02 2.58 -12.21
CA SER A 94 -16.72 2.44 -13.63
C SER A 94 -16.08 3.71 -14.18
N GLY A 95 -15.37 3.60 -15.29
CA GLY A 95 -14.65 4.76 -15.80
C GLY A 95 -14.03 4.60 -17.17
N LYS A 96 -13.34 5.66 -17.58
CA LYS A 96 -12.60 5.72 -18.83
C LYS A 96 -11.24 6.33 -18.59
N GLY A 97 -10.33 6.08 -19.51
CA GLY A 97 -9.09 6.82 -19.62
C GLY A 97 -8.21 6.22 -20.69
N THR A 98 -6.92 6.06 -20.40
CA THR A 98 -5.93 5.73 -21.41
C THR A 98 -5.01 4.60 -20.96
N TYR A 99 -4.58 3.81 -21.94
CA TYR A 99 -3.44 2.91 -21.81
C TYR A 99 -2.32 3.43 -22.69
N THR A 100 -1.17 3.70 -22.10
CA THR A 100 -0.02 4.29 -22.78
C THR A 100 1.20 3.36 -22.64
N ILE A 101 1.87 3.07 -23.75
CA ILE A 101 3.18 2.43 -23.78
C ILE A 101 4.18 3.46 -24.27
N SER A 102 5.24 3.72 -23.50
CA SER A 102 6.28 4.68 -23.86
C SER A 102 7.67 4.09 -23.74
N LYS A 103 8.57 4.50 -24.64
CA LYS A 103 9.97 4.09 -24.64
C LYS A 103 10.91 5.29 -24.51
N GLY A 104 12.06 5.03 -23.87
CA GLY A 104 13.12 5.99 -23.66
C GLY A 104 12.85 6.98 -22.53
N LYS A 105 13.92 7.67 -22.12
CA LYS A 105 13.97 8.55 -20.93
C LYS A 105 13.00 9.75 -20.97
N TYR A 106 12.50 10.11 -22.15
CA TYR A 106 11.63 11.28 -22.36
C TYR A 106 10.24 10.94 -22.91
N LYS A 107 9.86 9.65 -22.93
CA LYS A 107 8.56 9.16 -23.44
C LYS A 107 8.20 9.72 -24.85
N LYS A 108 9.19 9.93 -25.72
CA LYS A 108 8.97 10.57 -27.03
C LYS A 108 8.16 9.71 -27.99
N ASP A 109 8.33 8.40 -27.89
CA ASP A 109 7.67 7.41 -28.75
C ASP A 109 6.53 6.72 -27.99
N ALA A 110 5.57 7.51 -27.51
CA ALA A 110 4.41 6.99 -26.79
C ALA A 110 3.31 6.54 -27.76
N GLN A 111 2.79 5.34 -27.54
CA GLN A 111 1.60 4.81 -28.19
C GLN A 111 0.47 4.77 -27.15
N GLU A 112 -0.73 5.19 -27.53
CA GLU A 112 -1.85 5.30 -26.61
C GLU A 112 -3.14 4.80 -27.25
N VAL A 113 -3.94 4.09 -26.47
CA VAL A 113 -5.31 3.72 -26.81
C VAL A 113 -6.25 4.09 -25.67
N GLY A 114 -7.50 4.40 -26.01
CA GLY A 114 -8.55 4.57 -25.03
C GLY A 114 -8.82 3.27 -24.28
N VAL A 115 -9.13 3.35 -23.00
CA VAL A 115 -9.61 2.22 -22.20
C VAL A 115 -10.87 2.59 -21.43
N THR A 116 -11.73 1.59 -21.25
CA THR A 116 -12.88 1.67 -20.34
C THR A 116 -12.75 0.59 -19.28
N TYR A 117 -13.16 0.90 -18.06
CA TYR A 117 -13.26 -0.06 -16.96
C TYR A 117 -14.72 -0.21 -16.57
N THR A 118 -15.25 -1.41 -16.75
CA THR A 118 -16.65 -1.77 -16.45
C THR A 118 -16.72 -3.23 -16.06
N ASP A 119 -17.61 -3.56 -15.12
CA ASP A 119 -17.85 -4.93 -14.65
C ASP A 119 -16.58 -5.69 -14.22
N GLY A 120 -15.61 -4.97 -13.66
CA GLY A 120 -14.37 -5.57 -13.16
C GLY A 120 -13.28 -5.81 -14.22
N LYS A 121 -13.44 -5.27 -15.45
CA LYS A 121 -12.50 -5.54 -16.55
C LYS A 121 -12.15 -4.28 -17.34
N LEU A 122 -10.90 -4.25 -17.81
CA LEU A 122 -10.44 -3.30 -18.80
C LEU A 122 -10.89 -3.73 -20.20
N GLN A 123 -11.40 -2.78 -20.98
CA GLN A 123 -11.69 -2.92 -22.40
C GLN A 123 -10.92 -1.86 -23.17
N TYR A 124 -10.23 -2.28 -24.23
CA TYR A 124 -9.36 -1.41 -25.03
C TYR A 124 -10.10 -0.98 -26.30
N GLU A 125 -10.06 0.33 -26.61
CA GLU A 125 -10.72 0.91 -27.78
C GLU A 125 -9.88 0.79 -29.06
N GLY A 126 -8.71 0.15 -29.00
CA GLY A 126 -7.81 -0.11 -30.12
C GLY A 126 -6.80 -1.21 -29.82
N GLU A 127 -6.04 -1.61 -30.84
CA GLU A 127 -4.99 -2.63 -30.72
C GLU A 127 -3.69 -1.98 -30.24
N LEU A 128 -3.22 -2.39 -29.05
CA LEU A 128 -1.92 -2.01 -28.51
C LEU A 128 -1.33 -3.22 -27.79
N GLU A 129 -0.18 -3.71 -28.25
CA GLU A 129 0.48 -4.89 -27.68
C GLU A 129 1.82 -4.54 -27.02
N PRO A 130 2.11 -5.14 -25.85
CA PRO A 130 1.23 -6.03 -25.07
C PRO A 130 0.07 -5.27 -24.43
N LEU A 131 -0.94 -6.00 -23.92
CA LEU A 131 -1.92 -5.43 -22.99
C LEU A 131 -1.25 -5.14 -21.63
N PHE A 132 -1.89 -4.31 -20.81
CA PHE A 132 -1.40 -4.04 -19.47
C PHE A 132 -1.48 -5.29 -18.59
N ASP A 133 -0.48 -5.46 -17.72
CA ASP A 133 -0.39 -6.61 -16.83
C ASP A 133 -1.50 -6.60 -15.77
N GLU A 134 -2.44 -7.53 -15.88
CA GLU A 134 -3.64 -7.56 -15.03
C GLU A 134 -3.33 -7.80 -13.55
N GLU A 135 -2.25 -8.50 -13.22
CA GLU A 135 -1.83 -8.68 -11.82
C GLU A 135 -1.27 -7.39 -11.23
N ILE A 136 -0.59 -6.59 -12.05
CA ILE A 136 -0.11 -5.26 -11.66
C ILE A 136 -1.27 -4.28 -11.58
N PHE A 137 -2.23 -4.38 -12.49
CA PHE A 137 -3.45 -3.56 -12.45
C PHE A 137 -4.23 -3.80 -11.15
N ASN A 138 -4.37 -5.06 -10.74
CA ASN A 138 -5.09 -5.43 -9.52
C ASN A 138 -4.24 -5.35 -8.24
N LEU A 139 -2.92 -5.17 -8.32
CA LEU A 139 -1.96 -5.10 -7.21
C LEU A 139 -2.51 -5.57 -5.84
N LEU A 140 -2.63 -6.88 -5.67
CA LEU A 140 -3.14 -7.49 -4.44
C LEU A 140 -2.00 -7.64 -3.44
N ILE A 141 -2.04 -6.85 -2.37
CA ILE A 141 -1.04 -6.89 -1.30
C ILE A 141 -1.77 -6.88 0.04
N ASP A 142 -1.60 -7.96 0.79
CA ASP A 142 -2.19 -8.13 2.12
C ASP A 142 -1.51 -7.21 3.14
N ARG A 143 -2.27 -6.67 4.10
CA ARG A 143 -1.75 -5.83 5.18
C ARG A 143 -0.59 -6.49 5.94
N ASN A 144 -0.65 -7.79 6.18
CA ASN A 144 0.39 -8.55 6.88
C ASN A 144 1.74 -8.49 6.17
N TYR A 145 1.77 -8.24 4.85
CA TYR A 145 3.02 -7.99 4.14
C TYR A 145 3.73 -6.76 4.70
N PHE A 146 3.03 -5.63 4.82
CA PHE A 146 3.59 -4.39 5.37
C PHE A 146 3.95 -4.55 6.85
N GLU A 147 3.15 -5.28 7.62
CA GLU A 147 3.43 -5.60 9.02
C GLU A 147 4.70 -6.45 9.22
N ALA A 148 5.08 -7.24 8.23
CA ALA A 148 6.31 -8.01 8.27
C ALA A 148 7.55 -7.16 7.92
N LEU A 149 7.39 -6.04 7.20
CA LEU A 149 8.51 -5.20 6.78
C LEU A 149 9.06 -4.34 7.93
N GLU A 150 10.38 -4.21 8.01
CA GLU A 150 11.00 -3.24 8.91
C GLU A 150 10.90 -1.83 8.31
N VAL A 151 10.42 -0.87 9.10
CA VAL A 151 10.40 0.53 8.69
C VAL A 151 11.84 1.07 8.67
N LYS A 152 12.25 1.63 7.54
CA LYS A 152 13.54 2.30 7.37
C LYS A 152 13.45 3.76 7.78
N GLU A 153 12.44 4.46 7.28
CA GLU A 153 12.30 5.91 7.43
C GLU A 153 10.83 6.32 7.29
N THR A 154 10.45 7.35 8.04
CA THR A 154 9.16 8.04 7.93
C THR A 154 9.44 9.52 7.74
N PHE A 155 8.71 10.17 6.85
CA PHE A 155 8.81 11.60 6.61
C PHE A 155 7.42 12.23 6.65
N LYS A 156 7.26 13.31 7.43
CA LYS A 156 6.06 14.15 7.43
C LYS A 156 6.46 15.58 7.10
N SER A 157 5.87 16.13 6.04
CA SER A 157 6.03 17.55 5.75
C SER A 157 5.33 18.41 6.81
N ALA A 158 5.98 19.49 7.22
CA ALA A 158 5.38 20.50 8.09
C ALA A 158 4.47 21.48 7.32
N GLU A 159 4.68 21.61 6.01
CA GLU A 159 3.98 22.57 5.15
C GLU A 159 2.84 21.93 4.35
N THR A 160 2.91 20.61 4.16
CA THR A 160 2.04 19.89 3.25
C THR A 160 1.44 18.63 3.86
N GLU A 161 0.41 18.08 3.23
CA GLU A 161 -0.18 16.80 3.64
C GLU A 161 0.76 15.61 3.40
N LEU A 162 1.89 15.83 2.71
CA LEU A 162 2.87 14.81 2.31
C LEU A 162 3.38 14.02 3.51
N SER A 163 3.17 12.71 3.45
CA SER A 163 3.64 11.71 4.42
C SER A 163 4.22 10.55 3.65
N ASP A 164 5.47 10.18 3.91
CA ASP A 164 6.13 9.04 3.28
C ASP A 164 6.56 8.03 4.33
N ILE A 165 6.38 6.75 4.03
CA ILE A 165 7.00 5.65 4.77
C ILE A 165 7.80 4.80 3.80
N ILE A 166 9.05 4.55 4.15
CA ILE A 166 9.98 3.73 3.38
C ILE A 166 10.36 2.53 4.24
N TYR A 167 10.22 1.33 3.67
CA TYR A 167 10.62 0.10 4.33
C TYR A 167 12.04 -0.31 3.95
N LYS A 168 12.68 -1.13 4.78
CA LYS A 168 13.95 -1.73 4.45
C LYS A 168 13.79 -2.69 3.28
N ALA A 169 14.84 -2.77 2.47
CA ALA A 169 14.85 -3.67 1.34
C ALA A 169 14.79 -5.14 1.78
N GLU A 170 14.04 -5.95 1.03
CA GLU A 170 13.83 -7.37 1.28
C GLU A 170 13.99 -8.19 -0.01
N ASN A 171 14.09 -9.51 0.11
CA ASN A 171 14.29 -10.43 -1.01
C ASN A 171 13.76 -11.85 -0.74
N GLN A 172 12.73 -11.99 0.08
CA GLN A 172 12.24 -13.31 0.53
C GLN A 172 10.72 -13.48 0.47
N SER A 173 9.97 -12.38 0.36
CA SER A 173 8.50 -12.45 0.35
C SER A 173 7.94 -13.20 -0.85
N VAL A 174 6.68 -13.62 -0.72
CA VAL A 174 5.94 -14.25 -1.84
C VAL A 174 5.81 -13.26 -3.00
N LEU A 175 5.51 -12.00 -2.71
CA LEU A 175 5.48 -10.91 -3.69
C LEU A 175 6.83 -10.79 -4.41
N TYR A 176 7.93 -10.78 -3.66
CA TYR A 176 9.27 -10.70 -4.23
C TYR A 176 9.53 -11.84 -5.21
N LYS A 177 9.35 -13.09 -4.77
CA LYS A 177 9.62 -14.28 -5.58
C LYS A 177 8.78 -14.29 -6.86
N LYS A 178 7.50 -13.94 -6.76
CA LYS A 178 6.56 -13.88 -7.88
C LYS A 178 7.04 -12.90 -8.96
N ILE A 179 7.42 -11.68 -8.58
CA ILE A 179 7.86 -10.65 -9.54
C ILE A 179 9.24 -10.98 -10.12
N VAL A 180 10.16 -11.51 -9.31
CA VAL A 180 11.48 -11.96 -9.78
C VAL A 180 11.35 -13.04 -10.85
N GLU A 181 10.50 -14.04 -10.62
CA GLU A 181 10.24 -15.11 -11.59
C GLU A 181 9.58 -14.57 -12.86
N LYS A 182 8.48 -13.80 -12.71
CA LYS A 182 7.68 -13.27 -13.82
C LYS A 182 8.49 -12.42 -14.80
N TYR A 183 9.39 -11.57 -14.29
CA TYR A 183 10.21 -10.68 -15.14
C TYR A 183 11.65 -11.16 -15.31
N ASN A 184 11.96 -12.40 -14.90
CA ASN A 184 13.30 -13.00 -14.97
C ASN A 184 14.38 -12.06 -14.42
N LEU A 185 14.20 -11.62 -13.17
CA LEU A 185 15.11 -10.67 -12.54
C LEU A 185 16.38 -11.36 -12.01
N PRO A 186 17.53 -10.67 -12.03
CA PRO A 186 18.78 -11.22 -11.52
C PRO A 186 18.72 -11.64 -10.05
N SER A 187 19.56 -12.61 -9.66
CA SER A 187 19.62 -13.10 -8.29
C SER A 187 20.05 -12.06 -7.24
N ASP A 188 20.69 -10.96 -7.67
CA ASP A 188 21.06 -9.85 -6.79
C ASP A 188 19.95 -8.82 -6.60
N THR A 189 18.76 -9.02 -7.20
CA THR A 189 17.61 -8.13 -7.07
C THR A 189 17.19 -7.97 -5.62
N LYS A 190 16.95 -6.73 -5.21
CA LYS A 190 16.32 -6.37 -3.93
C LYS A 190 15.02 -5.63 -4.20
N LEU A 191 14.02 -5.85 -3.36
CA LEU A 191 12.77 -5.09 -3.37
C LEU A 191 12.81 -4.04 -2.27
N SER A 192 12.64 -2.77 -2.62
CA SER A 192 12.31 -1.69 -1.70
C SER A 192 10.85 -1.25 -1.90
N VAL A 193 10.16 -1.03 -0.79
CA VAL A 193 8.76 -0.60 -0.77
C VAL A 193 8.67 0.79 -0.16
N SER A 194 7.88 1.67 -0.78
CA SER A 194 7.52 2.95 -0.18
C SER A 194 6.05 3.27 -0.42
N LEU A 195 5.48 4.00 0.54
CA LEU A 195 4.11 4.52 0.47
C LEU A 195 4.15 6.03 0.69
N SER A 196 3.34 6.75 -0.07
CA SER A 196 3.20 8.20 0.05
C SER A 196 1.73 8.58 0.15
N HIS A 197 1.41 9.53 1.01
CA HIS A 197 0.11 10.17 1.10
C HIS A 197 0.30 11.66 0.91
N ALA A 198 -0.43 12.27 -0.02
CA ALA A 198 -0.26 13.65 -0.40
C ALA A 198 -1.61 14.34 -0.63
N TYR A 199 -1.55 15.62 -1.01
CA TYR A 199 -2.71 16.45 -1.30
C TYR A 199 -3.73 15.76 -2.21
N TYR A 200 -5.00 16.14 -2.02
CA TYR A 200 -6.15 15.60 -2.74
C TYR A 200 -6.43 14.13 -2.41
N ASN A 201 -6.13 13.69 -1.19
CA ASN A 201 -6.27 12.28 -0.75
C ASN A 201 -5.60 11.32 -1.74
N ARG A 202 -4.41 11.70 -2.22
CA ARG A 202 -3.61 10.87 -3.11
C ARG A 202 -2.77 9.92 -2.27
N TYR A 203 -2.87 8.63 -2.57
CA TYR A 203 -2.00 7.59 -2.06
C TYR A 203 -1.16 7.04 -3.20
N ASP A 204 0.12 6.81 -2.95
CA ASP A 204 1.02 6.15 -3.87
C ASP A 204 1.64 4.94 -3.19
N VAL A 205 1.70 3.83 -3.91
CA VAL A 205 2.55 2.68 -3.58
C VAL A 205 3.63 2.56 -4.65
N LEU A 206 4.87 2.31 -4.23
CA LEU A 206 5.99 2.01 -5.11
C LEU A 206 6.70 0.74 -4.63
N LEU A 207 6.77 -0.24 -5.53
CA LEU A 207 7.61 -1.42 -5.42
C LEU A 207 8.75 -1.27 -6.41
N ASN A 208 9.97 -1.06 -5.90
CA ASN A 208 11.16 -0.92 -6.72
C ASN A 208 12.05 -2.16 -6.55
N PHE A 209 12.12 -2.96 -7.61
CA PHE A 209 12.97 -4.13 -7.72
C PHE A 209 14.23 -3.74 -8.47
N GLU A 210 15.36 -3.72 -7.77
CA GLU A 210 16.61 -3.21 -8.32
C GLU A 210 17.71 -4.26 -8.24
N SER A 211 18.37 -4.49 -9.37
CA SER A 211 19.62 -5.23 -9.50
C SER A 211 20.64 -4.39 -10.25
N LYS A 212 21.88 -4.88 -10.36
CA LYS A 212 22.91 -4.20 -11.16
C LYS A 212 22.57 -4.11 -12.65
N GLN A 213 21.69 -4.97 -13.17
CA GLN A 213 21.45 -5.10 -14.62
C GLN A 213 20.05 -4.67 -15.03
N LYS A 214 19.08 -4.65 -14.11
CA LYS A 214 17.68 -4.45 -14.42
C LYS A 214 16.93 -3.86 -13.24
N VAL A 215 16.05 -2.91 -13.54
CA VAL A 215 15.11 -2.34 -12.58
C VAL A 215 13.68 -2.57 -13.06
N ILE A 216 12.82 -3.00 -12.15
CA ILE A 216 11.36 -2.99 -12.34
C ILE A 216 10.77 -2.07 -11.28
N GLN A 217 9.97 -1.11 -11.72
CA GLN A 217 9.16 -0.27 -10.84
C GLN A 217 7.70 -0.57 -11.12
N ILE A 218 7.00 -1.02 -10.07
CA ILE A 218 5.56 -1.12 -10.06
C ILE A 218 5.06 -0.02 -9.15
N SER A 219 4.27 0.90 -9.68
CA SER A 219 3.67 1.95 -8.88
C SER A 219 2.18 2.06 -9.13
N THR A 220 1.46 2.60 -8.16
CA THR A 220 0.04 2.86 -8.30
C THR A 220 -0.31 4.12 -7.56
N ALA A 221 -0.86 5.10 -8.28
CA ALA A 221 -1.44 6.31 -7.71
C ALA A 221 -2.96 6.14 -7.59
N ILE A 222 -3.49 6.44 -6.40
CA ILE A 222 -4.89 6.26 -6.05
C ILE A 222 -5.39 7.58 -5.47
N TYR A 223 -6.40 8.15 -6.10
CA TYR A 223 -7.09 9.33 -5.57
C TYR A 223 -8.44 8.89 -5.03
N LEU A 224 -8.65 9.06 -3.73
CA LEU A 224 -9.93 8.75 -3.11
C LEU A 224 -10.92 9.90 -3.34
N VAL A 225 -12.20 9.56 -3.49
CA VAL A 225 -13.27 10.57 -3.57
C VAL A 225 -13.24 11.43 -2.31
N LYS A 226 -13.13 12.74 -2.48
CA LYS A 226 -13.21 13.68 -1.35
C LYS A 226 -14.63 13.68 -0.79
N ARG A 227 -14.83 13.13 0.41
CA ARG A 227 -16.10 13.26 1.13
C ARG A 227 -16.31 14.74 1.46
N LYS A 228 -17.44 15.30 1.03
CA LYS A 228 -17.85 16.68 1.32
C LYS A 228 -18.39 16.81 2.74
#